data_AF-A0A956UEG6-F1
#
_entry.id   AF-A0A956UEG6-F1
#
_cell.length_a   1.000
_cell.length_b   1.000
_cell.length_c   1.000
_cell.angle_alpha   90.00
_cell.angle_beta   90.00
_cell.angle_gamma   90.00
#
_symmetry.space_group_name_H-M   'P 1'
#
loop_
_entity.id
_entity.type
_entity.pdbx_description
1 polymer ?
#
loop_
_entity_poly.entity_id
_entity_poly.type
_entity_poly.pdbx_seq_one_letter_code
_entity_poly.pdbx_strand_id
1 'polypeptide(L)'
;PVRAEMLVLNGFSAHADRDELVEWATDTPELPADVFLVHGETKPQEELAGLLKAQGIAVTTPARGERYAFDTGRGWSKVPE
;
A
#
# COMPACT_ATOMS: atom_id res chain seq x y z
N PRO A 1 -20.35 -28.71 17.84
CA PRO A 1 -18.90 -28.68 17.53
C PRO A 1 -18.72 -28.74 16.00
N VAL A 2 -17.78 -27.97 15.43
CA VAL A 2 -17.41 -28.13 14.01
C VAL A 2 -16.62 -29.44 13.90
N ARG A 3 -17.04 -30.33 12.98
CA ARG A 3 -16.46 -31.66 12.75
C ARG A 3 -15.85 -31.82 11.35
N ALA A 4 -15.80 -30.74 10.58
CA ALA A 4 -15.25 -30.71 9.23
C ALA A 4 -13.77 -30.30 9.25
N GLU A 5 -13.02 -30.78 8.26
CA GLU A 5 -11.65 -30.35 8.00
C GLU A 5 -11.64 -28.97 7.35
N MET A 6 -10.78 -28.07 7.84
CA MET A 6 -10.61 -26.72 7.30
C MET A 6 -9.26 -26.61 6.62
N LEU A 7 -9.27 -26.37 5.31
CA LEU A 7 -8.07 -26.15 4.51
C LEU A 7 -8.07 -24.72 3.98
N VAL A 8 -6.91 -24.08 3.99
CA VAL A 8 -6.71 -22.73 3.45
C VAL A 8 -5.81 -22.82 2.23
N LEU A 9 -6.31 -22.34 1.09
CA LEU A 9 -5.59 -22.30 -0.19
C LEU A 9 -5.36 -20.84 -0.58
N ASN A 10 -4.17 -20.31 -0.26
CA ASN A 10 -3.85 -18.89 -0.46
C ASN A 10 -3.54 -18.51 -1.93
N GLY A 11 -3.19 -19.48 -2.78
CA GLY A 11 -2.69 -19.24 -4.14
C GLY A 11 -3.71 -18.79 -5.19
N PHE A 12 -4.98 -18.56 -4.82
CA PHE A 12 -6.04 -18.15 -5.77
C PHE A 12 -6.54 -16.72 -5.56
N SER A 13 -5.91 -15.96 -4.66
CA SER A 13 -6.34 -14.60 -4.30
C SER A 13 -6.21 -13.60 -5.45
N ALA A 14 -5.34 -13.87 -6.44
CA ALA A 14 -5.00 -12.98 -7.56
C ALA A 14 -4.44 -11.60 -7.14
N HIS A 15 -4.13 -11.41 -5.85
CA HIS A 15 -3.42 -10.26 -5.33
C HIS A 15 -1.94 -10.59 -5.24
N ALA A 16 -1.10 -9.60 -5.51
CA ALA A 16 0.33 -9.71 -5.25
C ALA A 16 0.56 -9.87 -3.74
N ASP A 17 1.46 -10.78 -3.38
CA ASP A 17 1.91 -10.95 -2.01
C ASP A 17 2.73 -9.72 -1.57
N ARG A 18 2.96 -9.59 -0.26
CA ARG A 18 3.69 -8.45 0.33
C ARG A 18 5.03 -8.19 -0.35
N ASP A 19 5.80 -9.25 -0.59
CA ASP A 19 7.16 -9.13 -1.14
C ASP A 19 7.10 -8.76 -2.64
N GLU A 20 6.11 -9.27 -3.37
CA GLU A 20 5.84 -8.91 -4.77
C GLU A 20 5.41 -7.43 -4.89
N LEU A 21 4.63 -6.90 -3.93
CA LEU A 21 4.26 -5.49 -3.90
C LEU A 21 5.47 -4.56 -3.64
N VAL A 22 6.38 -4.97 -2.75
CA VAL A 22 7.61 -4.20 -2.49
C VAL A 22 8.52 -4.24 -3.70
N GLU A 23 8.74 -5.42 -4.28
CA GLU A 23 9.52 -5.60 -5.51
C GLU A 23 8.96 -4.70 -6.62
N TRP A 24 7.66 -4.79 -6.90
CA TRP A 24 7.00 -3.97 -7.91
C TRP A 24 7.15 -2.46 -7.70
N ALA A 25 7.07 -1.99 -6.45
CA ALA A 25 7.21 -0.56 -6.14
C ALA A 25 8.67 -0.05 -6.29
N THR A 26 9.64 -0.96 -6.28
CA THR A 26 11.08 -0.63 -6.37
C THR A 26 11.70 -0.98 -7.72
N ASP A 27 11.06 -1.80 -8.54
CA ASP A 27 11.51 -2.18 -9.89
C ASP A 27 11.16 -1.11 -10.93
N THR A 28 11.63 0.11 -10.69
CA THR A 28 11.46 1.28 -11.57
C THR A 28 12.78 2.04 -11.67
N PRO A 29 13.13 2.65 -12.83
CA PRO A 29 14.38 3.39 -13.01
C PRO A 29 14.62 4.48 -11.96
N GLU A 30 13.55 5.11 -11.48
CA GLU A 30 13.56 6.07 -10.39
C GLU A 30 12.49 5.68 -9.38
N LEU A 31 12.81 5.75 -8.09
CA LEU A 31 11.83 5.46 -7.04
C LEU A 31 10.70 6.49 -7.06
N PRO A 32 9.45 6.07 -6.83
CA PRO A 32 8.34 7.00 -6.70
C PRO A 32 8.57 7.92 -5.50
N ALA A 33 8.40 9.23 -5.72
CA ALA A 33 8.54 10.22 -4.66
C ALA A 33 7.46 10.05 -3.57
N ASP A 34 6.23 9.73 -3.98
CA ASP A 34 5.07 9.53 -3.10
C ASP A 34 4.23 8.34 -3.57
N VAL A 35 3.80 7.50 -2.62
CA VAL A 35 2.87 6.38 -2.82
C VAL A 35 1.66 6.54 -1.90
N PHE A 36 0.47 6.33 -2.45
CA PHE A 36 -0.77 6.25 -1.69
C PHE A 36 -1.18 4.79 -1.52
N LEU A 37 -1.09 4.27 -0.30
CA LEU A 37 -1.56 2.92 0.01
C LEU A 37 -3.06 2.95 0.30
N VAL A 38 -3.80 2.26 -0.54
CA VAL A 38 -5.25 2.09 -0.43
C VAL A 38 -5.58 0.60 -0.38
N HIS A 39 -6.87 0.26 -0.39
CA HIS A 39 -7.39 -1.12 -0.48
C HIS A 39 -6.62 -2.17 0.33
N GLY A 40 -6.82 -2.17 1.64
CA GLY A 40 -6.26 -3.16 2.55
C GLY A 40 -6.76 -2.91 3.97
N GLU A 41 -6.55 -3.89 4.84
CA GLU A 41 -6.81 -3.70 6.27
C GLU A 41 -5.72 -2.82 6.90
N THR A 42 -6.06 -2.11 7.98
CA THR A 42 -5.18 -1.12 8.62
C THR A 42 -3.81 -1.69 8.97
N LYS A 43 -3.76 -2.85 9.63
CA LYS A 43 -2.50 -3.43 10.09
C LYS A 43 -1.59 -3.88 8.92
N PRO A 44 -2.06 -4.68 7.94
CA PRO A 44 -1.26 -4.97 6.74
C PRO A 44 -0.79 -3.73 5.98
N GLN A 45 -1.61 -2.68 5.90
CA GLN A 45 -1.21 -1.43 5.28
C GLN A 45 -0.11 -0.71 6.05
N GLU A 46 -0.17 -0.68 7.38
CA GLU A 46 0.89 -0.12 8.22
C GLU A 46 2.21 -0.87 8.05
N GLU A 47 2.16 -2.20 7.99
CA GLU A 47 3.34 -3.05 7.76
C GLU A 47 3.95 -2.78 6.36
N LEU A 48 3.13 -2.79 5.30
CA LEU A 48 3.59 -2.50 3.94
C LEU A 48 4.12 -1.06 3.82
N ALA A 49 3.48 -0.08 4.46
CA ALA A 49 3.95 1.30 4.50
C ALA A 49 5.35 1.40 5.12
N GLY A 50 5.60 0.65 6.20
CA GLY A 50 6.91 0.57 6.84
C GLY A 50 7.99 0.03 5.91
N LEU A 51 7.68 -1.03 5.17
CA LEU A 51 8.60 -1.64 4.20
C LEU A 51 8.94 -0.69 3.06
N LEU A 52 7.95 -0.03 2.46
CA LEU A 52 8.16 0.94 1.39
C LEU A 52 8.95 2.17 1.88
N LYS A 53 8.66 2.67 3.09
CA LYS A 53 9.44 3.77 3.70
C LYS A 53 10.90 3.38 3.93
N ALA A 54 11.18 2.12 4.28
CA ALA A 54 12.56 1.64 4.42
C ALA A 54 13.33 1.62 3.09
N GLN A 55 12.63 1.58 1.95
CA GLN A 55 13.21 1.74 0.61
C GLN A 55 13.41 3.22 0.21
N GLY A 56 13.04 4.18 1.07
CA GLY A 56 13.15 5.61 0.79
C GLY A 56 11.92 6.22 0.09
N ILE A 57 10.82 5.49 -0.01
CA ILE A 57 9.57 5.95 -0.63
C ILE A 57 8.70 6.66 0.41
N ALA A 58 8.21 7.87 0.12
CA ALA A 58 7.21 8.50 0.99
C ALA A 58 5.86 7.81 0.81
N VAL A 59 5.18 7.46 1.91
CA VAL A 59 3.91 6.71 1.86
C VAL A 59 2.84 7.40 2.68
N THR A 60 1.68 7.59 2.05
CA THR A 60 0.44 8.09 2.65
C THR A 60 -0.64 7.01 2.62
N THR A 61 -1.31 6.77 3.75
CA THR A 61 -2.49 5.91 3.83
C THR A 61 -3.71 6.80 4.09
N PRO A 62 -4.43 7.24 3.05
CA PRO A 62 -5.51 8.20 3.22
C PRO A 62 -6.70 7.59 3.96
N ALA A 63 -7.27 8.34 4.89
CA ALA A 63 -8.55 7.99 5.48
C ALA A 63 -9.70 8.27 4.50
N ARG A 64 -10.81 7.55 4.66
CA ARG A 64 -12.00 7.73 3.82
C ARG A 64 -12.49 9.18 3.91
N GLY A 65 -12.56 9.85 2.76
CA GLY A 65 -13.05 11.23 2.65
C GLY A 65 -11.94 12.28 2.58
N GLU A 66 -10.69 11.92 2.89
CA GLU A 66 -9.56 12.81 2.69
C GLU A 66 -9.33 13.07 1.20
N ARG A 67 -8.87 14.28 0.88
CA ARG A 67 -8.59 14.73 -0.48
C ARG A 67 -7.17 15.26 -0.56
N TYR A 68 -6.52 14.98 -1.68
CA TYR A 68 -5.15 15.43 -1.95
C TYR A 68 -5.12 16.10 -3.32
N ALA A 69 -4.47 17.26 -3.40
CA ALA A 69 -4.23 17.98 -4.64
C ALA A 69 -2.79 17.73 -5.08
N PHE A 70 -2.60 17.46 -6.38
CA PHE A 70 -1.30 17.36 -7.00
C PHE A 70 -0.96 18.67 -7.70
N ASP A 71 0.21 19.22 -7.39
CA ASP A 71 0.74 20.42 -8.01
C ASP A 71 2.07 20.12 -8.69
N THR A 72 2.14 20.38 -9.99
CA THR A 72 3.34 20.20 -10.82
C THR A 72 4.47 21.08 -10.29
N GLY A 73 5.43 20.46 -9.59
CA GLY A 73 6.61 21.11 -9.00
C GLY A 73 6.56 21.26 -7.48
N ARG A 74 5.44 20.97 -6.83
CA ARG A 74 5.30 20.97 -5.36
C ARG A 74 4.87 19.63 -4.76
N GLY A 75 4.42 18.69 -5.59
CA GLY A 75 4.00 17.36 -5.16
C GLY A 75 2.57 17.33 -4.61
N TRP A 76 2.29 16.38 -3.73
CA TRP A 76 0.96 16.19 -3.14
C TRP A 76 0.77 17.03 -1.88
N SER A 77 -0.44 17.58 -1.70
CA SER A 77 -0.83 18.28 -0.48
C SER A 77 -2.25 17.90 -0.06
N LYS A 78 -2.48 17.73 1.24
CA LYS A 78 -3.81 17.44 1.78
C LYS A 78 -4.68 18.69 1.67
N VAL A 79 -5.85 18.55 1.06
CA VAL A 79 -6.84 19.63 0.95
C VAL A 79 -7.64 19.69 2.26
N PRO A 80 -7.73 20.86 2.94
CA PRO A 80 -8.61 21.03 4.10
C PRO A 80 -10.07 20.74 3.75
N GLU A 81 -10.86 20.35 4.74
CA GLU A 81 -12.32 20.17 4.57
C GLU A 81 -13.04 21.47 4.24
#